data_AF-A0A969JLY4-F1
#
_entry.id   AF-A0A969JLY4-F1
#
_cell.length_a   1.000
_cell.length_b   1.000
_cell.length_c   1.000
_cell.angle_alpha   90.00
_cell.angle_beta   90.00
_cell.angle_gamma   90.00
#
_symmetry.space_group_name_H-M   'P 1'
#
loop_
_entity.id
_entity.type
_entity.pdbx_description
1 polymer ?
#
loop_
_entity_poly.entity_id
_entity_poly.type
_entity_poly.pdbx_seq_one_letter_code
_entity_poly.pdbx_strand_id
1 'polypeptide(L)' 'PIGRVYYSVSTLVCTQASLAQEVGAALGAQAGEARLREVATRAGFSHFRRAAETPFNLVFEARA' A
#
# COMPACT_ATOMS: atom_id res chain seq x y z
N PRO A 1 2.21 12.06 17.04
CA PRO A 1 2.06 13.15 16.04
C PRO A 1 2.30 12.70 14.59
N ILE A 2 3.44 12.05 14.32
CA ILE A 2 3.87 11.71 12.96
C ILE A 2 2.91 10.79 12.21
N GLY A 3 2.35 9.75 12.86
CA GLY A 3 1.40 8.84 12.22
C GLY A 3 0.13 9.53 11.71
N ARG A 4 -0.34 10.57 12.41
CA ARG A 4 -1.48 11.38 11.96
C ARG A 4 -1.12 12.21 10.72
N VAL A 5 0.09 12.76 10.68
CA VAL A 5 0.60 13.50 9.51
C VAL A 5 0.71 12.57 8.30
N TYR A 6 1.32 11.39 8.47
CA TYR A 6 1.43 10.40 7.39
C TYR A 6 0.08 9.95 6.85
N TYR A 7 -0.87 9.69 7.74
CA TYR A 7 -2.24 9.35 7.33
C TYR A 7 -2.88 10.49 6.54
N SER A 8 -2.86 11.72 7.07
CA SER A 8 -3.46 12.88 6.40
C SER A 8 -2.83 13.15 5.03
N VAL A 9 -1.50 13.14 4.94
CA VAL A 9 -0.79 13.35 3.67
C VAL A 9 -1.11 12.23 2.69
N SER A 10 -1.09 10.97 3.12
CA SER A 10 -1.44 9.86 2.24
C SER A 10 -2.87 9.98 1.69
N THR A 11 -3.85 10.25 2.56
CA THR A 11 -5.26 10.34 2.16
C THR A 11 -5.51 11.49 1.19
N LEU A 12 -4.89 12.65 1.43
CA LEU A 12 -5.15 13.87 0.65
C LEU A 12 -4.27 13.99 -0.59
N VAL A 13 -3.12 13.29 -0.63
CA VAL A 13 -2.16 13.38 -1.74
C VAL A 13 -2.05 12.04 -2.47
N CYS A 14 -1.53 11.01 -1.81
CA CYS A 14 -1.20 9.74 -2.48
C CYS A 14 -2.46 9.00 -2.99
N THR A 15 -3.51 8.93 -2.17
CA THR A 15 -4.77 8.27 -2.55
C THR A 15 -5.44 9.02 -3.71
N GLN A 16 -5.45 10.36 -3.67
CA GLN A 16 -6.03 11.18 -4.75
C GLN A 16 -5.23 11.03 -6.05
N ALA A 17 -3.89 11.02 -5.96
CA ALA A 17 -3.04 10.78 -7.11
C ALA A 17 -3.30 9.38 -7.72
N SER A 18 -3.46 8.34 -6.89
CA SER A 18 -3.79 6.99 -7.37
C SER A 18 -5.18 6.92 -8.02
N LEU A 19 -6.16 7.68 -7.52
CA LEU A 19 -7.50 7.79 -8.13
C LEU A 19 -7.48 8.48 -9.50
N ALA A 20 -6.59 9.44 -9.69
CA ALA A 20 -6.48 10.18 -10.95
C ALA A 20 -5.76 9.40 -12.08
N GLN A 21 -5.11 8.28 -11.74
CA GLN A 21 -4.52 7.38 -12.73
C GLN A 21 -5.61 6.59 -13.45
N GLU A 22 -5.33 6.12 -14.67
CA GLU A 22 -6.27 5.30 -15.47
C GLU A 22 -6.84 4.09 -14.68
N VAL A 23 -5.99 3.43 -13.90
CA VAL A 23 -6.38 2.27 -13.07
C VAL A 23 -7.25 2.67 -11.87
N GLY A 24 -7.11 3.90 -11.35
CA GLY A 24 -7.94 4.42 -10.27
C GLY A 24 -7.91 3.63 -8.95
N ALA A 25 -6.80 2.93 -8.63
CA ALA A 25 -6.79 1.89 -7.60
C ALA A 25 -6.94 2.38 -6.15
N ALA A 26 -6.81 3.69 -5.90
CA ALA A 26 -6.88 4.34 -4.58
C ALA A 26 -5.89 3.81 -3.54
N LEU A 27 -4.68 3.41 -3.97
CA LEU A 27 -3.65 2.80 -3.11
C LEU A 27 -2.78 3.90 -2.47
N GLY A 28 -3.26 4.50 -1.39
CA GLY A 28 -2.42 5.36 -0.53
C GLY A 28 -1.36 4.56 0.24
N ALA A 29 -0.46 5.24 0.95
CA ALA A 29 0.58 4.62 1.78
C ALA A 29 0.01 3.72 2.89
N GLN A 30 -1.21 3.99 3.37
CA GLN A 30 -1.92 3.17 4.36
C GLN A 30 -2.98 2.25 3.74
N ALA A 31 -2.80 1.79 2.50
CA ALA A 31 -3.72 0.85 1.84
C ALA A 31 -3.90 -0.49 2.61
N GLY A 32 -2.92 -0.86 3.44
CA GLY A 32 -2.98 -2.04 4.30
C GLY A 32 -2.59 -3.35 3.59
N GLU A 33 -2.20 -4.35 4.39
CA GLU A 33 -1.66 -5.61 3.86
C GLU A 33 -2.64 -6.36 2.95
N ALA A 34 -3.91 -6.48 3.34
CA ALA A 34 -4.89 -7.25 2.59
C ALA A 34 -5.06 -6.71 1.16
N ARG A 35 -5.16 -5.39 1.02
CA ARG A 35 -5.31 -4.75 -0.28
C ARG A 35 -4.04 -4.85 -1.12
N LEU A 36 -2.86 -4.68 -0.50
CA LEU A 36 -1.59 -4.82 -1.20
C LEU A 36 -1.31 -6.26 -1.65
N ARG A 37 -1.70 -7.25 -0.85
CA ARG A 37 -1.64 -8.68 -1.21
C ARG A 37 -2.51 -8.97 -2.44
N GLU A 38 -3.72 -8.45 -2.47
CA GLU A 38 -4.63 -8.62 -3.60
C GLU A 38 -4.05 -8.01 -4.88
N VAL A 39 -3.49 -6.80 -4.80
CA VAL A 39 -2.82 -6.12 -5.93
C VAL A 39 -1.63 -6.94 -6.41
N ALA A 40 -0.76 -7.42 -5.51
CA ALA A 40 0.38 -8.25 -5.87
C ALA A 40 -0.05 -9.57 -6.53
N THR A 41 -1.09 -10.22 -5.99
CA THR A 41 -1.62 -11.48 -6.55
C THR A 41 -2.16 -11.25 -7.96
N ARG A 42 -2.93 -10.18 -8.17
CA ARG A 42 -3.44 -9.81 -9.51
C ARG A 42 -2.33 -9.44 -10.49
N ALA A 43 -1.21 -8.92 -10.00
CA ALA A 43 -0.01 -8.64 -10.80
C ALA A 43 0.81 -9.89 -11.16
N GLY A 44 0.40 -11.08 -10.69
CA GLY A 44 1.04 -12.36 -11.04
C GLY A 44 2.07 -12.87 -10.04
N PHE A 45 2.22 -12.23 -8.87
CA PHE A 45 3.06 -12.78 -7.81
C PHE A 45 2.36 -13.96 -7.13
N SER A 46 3.00 -15.13 -7.12
CA SER A 46 2.46 -16.36 -6.50
C SER A 46 2.70 -16.43 -4.98
N HIS A 47 3.64 -15.64 -4.47
CA HIS A 47 3.97 -15.58 -3.05
C HIS A 47 3.98 -14.13 -2.56
N PHE A 48 3.30 -13.87 -1.44
CA PHE A 48 3.29 -12.57 -0.76
C PHE A 48 3.28 -12.77 0.75
N ARG A 49 4.18 -12.12 1.49
CA ARG A 49 4.20 -12.14 2.95
C ARG A 49 4.74 -10.85 3.54
N ARG A 50 4.38 -10.56 4.80
CA ARG A 50 5.09 -9.58 5.61
C ARG A 50 6.48 -10.13 5.96
N ALA A 51 7.51 -9.46 5.49
CA ALA A 51 8.90 -9.83 5.70
C ALA A 51 9.48 -9.25 6.98
N ALA A 52 9.06 -8.02 7.32
CA ALA A 52 9.43 -7.33 8.55
C ALA A 52 8.37 -6.29 8.90
N GLU A 53 8.43 -5.83 10.14
CA GLU A 53 7.59 -4.75 10.65
C GLU A 53 8.43 -3.84 11.54
N THR A 54 8.20 -2.54 11.40
CA THR A 54 8.76 -1.49 12.26
C THR A 54 7.60 -0.69 12.84
N PRO A 55 7.82 0.21 13.80
CA PRO A 55 6.75 1.06 14.33
C PRO A 55 6.01 1.92 13.28
N PHE A 56 6.59 2.10 12.09
CA PHE A 56 6.03 2.97 11.04
C PHE A 56 5.76 2.26 9.71
N ASN A 57 6.40 1.13 9.44
CA ASN A 57 6.39 0.50 8.12
C ASN A 57 6.10 -0.99 8.22
N LEU A 58 5.25 -1.45 7.30
CA LEU A 58 5.13 -2.86 6.94
C LEU A 58 6.04 -3.11 5.74
N VAL A 59 6.88 -4.13 5.81
CA VAL A 59 7.75 -4.53 4.70
C VAL A 59 7.24 -5.83 4.13
N PHE A 60 6.95 -5.87 2.83
CA PHE A 60 6.42 -7.05 2.15
C PHE A 60 7.45 -7.65 1.18
N GLU A 61 7.50 -8.98 1.15
CA GLU A 61 8.19 -9.74 0.12
C GLU A 61 7.15 -10.30 -0.86
N ALA A 62 7.36 -10.07 -2.15
CA ALA A 62 6.58 -10.66 -3.24
C ALA A 62 7.50 -11.43 -4.19
N ARG A 63 7.11 -12.65 -4.60
CA ARG A 63 7.86 -13.49 -5.57
C ARG A 63 6.90 -14.06 -6.62
N ALA A 64 7.38 -14.15 -7.85
CA ALA A 64 6.66 -14.75 -8.98
C ALA A 64 6.72 -16.27 -8.89
#